data_AF-X1UM14-F1
#
_entry.id   AF-X1UM14-F1
#
_cell.length_a   1.000
_cell.length_b   1.000
_cell.length_c   1.000
_cell.angle_alpha   90.00
_cell.angle_beta   90.00
_cell.angle_gamma   90.00
#
_symmetry.space_group_name_H-M   'P 1'
#
loop_
_entity.id
_entity.type
_entity.pdbx_description
1 polymer ?
#
loop_
_entity_poly.entity_id
_entity_poly.type
_entity_poly.pdbx_seq_one_letter_code
_entity_poly.pdbx_strand_id
1 'polypeptide(L)'
;MGIVVGVIVFVERGQRRIPVKYAKRVVGRRMYGGQDTHLPLKVNTAGVIPPIFASSIIMFPATIANFLPVKEIPSLQFIVNFLNPGHIVYNLIYVMFIFFFCYFYTAVQFNPVDVADNMK
;
A
#
# COMPACT_ATOMS: atom_id res chain seq x y z
N MET A 1 -7.71 -20.62 -6.44
CA MET A 1 -6.95 -20.08 -5.29
C MET A 1 -5.44 -20.03 -5.55
N GLY A 2 -4.77 -21.13 -5.94
CA GLY A 2 -3.30 -21.14 -6.13
C GLY A 2 -2.73 -20.11 -7.11
N ILE A 3 -3.41 -19.87 -8.24
CA ILE A 3 -2.98 -18.87 -9.24
C ILE A 3 -3.00 -17.45 -8.65
N VAL A 4 -4.08 -17.09 -7.95
CA VAL A 4 -4.25 -15.76 -7.35
C VAL A 4 -3.18 -15.51 -6.28
N VAL A 5 -2.96 -16.48 -5.40
CA VAL A 5 -1.92 -16.40 -4.37
C VAL A 5 -0.53 -16.32 -5.01
N GLY A 6 -0.26 -17.11 -6.05
CA GLY A 6 1.01 -17.09 -6.77
C GLY A 6 1.31 -15.74 -7.40
N VAL A 7 0.32 -15.09 -8.02
CA VAL A 7 0.45 -13.75 -8.59
C VAL A 7 0.71 -12.70 -7.50
N ILE A 8 -0.02 -12.75 -6.38
CA ILE A 8 0.18 -11.82 -5.25
C ILE A 8 1.60 -11.96 -4.71
N VAL A 9 2.07 -13.19 -4.46
CA VAL A 9 3.43 -13.43 -3.94
C VAL A 9 4.51 -13.00 -4.93
N PHE A 10 4.28 -13.19 -6.24
CA PHE A 10 5.22 -12.74 -7.26
C PHE A 10 5.38 -11.21 -7.26
N VAL A 11 4.26 -10.48 -7.22
CA VAL A 11 4.27 -9.01 -7.19
C VAL A 11 4.87 -8.49 -5.88
N GLU A 12 4.52 -9.09 -4.75
CA GLU A 12 5.01 -8.69 -3.42
C GLU A 12 6.53 -8.94 -3.25
N ARG A 13 7.05 -9.99 -3.87
CA ARG A 13 8.51 -10.27 -3.89
C ARG A 13 9.26 -9.49 -4.97
N GLY A 14 8.54 -8.80 -5.85
CA GLY A 14 9.12 -7.91 -6.85
C GLY A 14 9.86 -6.75 -6.18
N GLN A 15 11.17 -6.66 -6.42
CA GLN A 15 12.00 -5.55 -5.98
C GLN A 15 12.85 -5.03 -7.13
N ARG A 16 12.89 -3.71 -7.29
CA ARG A 16 13.78 -3.01 -8.20
C ARG A 16 15.10 -2.75 -7.49
N ARG A 17 16.19 -3.31 -8.00
CA ARG A 17 17.54 -3.10 -7.47
C ARG A 17 18.12 -1.82 -8.09
N ILE A 18 18.30 -0.77 -7.29
CA ILE A 18 18.94 0.47 -7.75
C ILE A 18 20.42 0.38 -7.37
N PRO A 19 21.36 0.38 -8.33
CA PRO A 19 22.79 0.28 -8.03
C PRO A 19 23.28 1.56 -7.36
N VAL A 20 24.06 1.40 -6.29
CA VAL A 20 24.60 2.47 -5.46
C VAL A 20 26.11 2.28 -5.32
N LYS A 21 26.85 3.36 -5.53
CA LYS A 21 28.28 3.41 -5.25
C LYS A 21 28.50 4.09 -3.92
N TYR A 22 28.91 3.34 -2.91
CA TYR A 22 29.35 3.94 -1.65
C TYR A 22 30.61 4.77 -1.87
N ALA A 23 30.73 5.89 -1.16
CA ALA A 23 31.87 6.78 -1.26
C ALA A 23 33.17 6.00 -0.96
N LYS A 24 34.12 6.02 -1.91
CA LYS A 24 35.42 5.37 -1.74
C LYS A 24 36.22 6.16 -0.70
N ARG A 25 36.66 5.52 0.37
CA ARG A 25 37.58 6.17 1.33
C ARG A 25 39.01 5.97 0.86
N VAL A 26 39.65 7.05 0.41
CA VAL A 26 41.08 7.03 0.09
C VAL A 26 41.86 7.05 1.40
N VAL A 27 42.62 6.00 1.69
CA VAL A 27 43.54 5.94 2.84
C VAL A 27 44.97 5.80 2.28
N GLY A 28 45.77 6.86 2.36
CA GLY A 28 47.11 6.90 1.78
C GLY A 28 47.10 6.98 0.24
N ARG A 29 47.95 6.20 -0.44
CA ARG A 29 48.02 6.10 -1.93
C ARG A 29 47.14 5.00 -2.53
N ARG A 30 46.38 4.25 -1.73
CA ARG A 30 45.53 3.15 -2.21
C ARG A 30 44.05 3.51 -2.00
N MET A 31 43.25 3.41 -3.06
CA MET A 31 41.79 3.44 -2.93
C MET A 31 41.33 2.09 -2.37
N TYR A 32 40.83 2.08 -1.13
CA TYR A 32 40.19 0.91 -0.53
C TYR A 32 38.69 1.17 -0.44
N GLY A 33 37.90 0.17 -0.81
CA GLY A 33 36.45 0.27 -0.82
C GLY A 33 35.93 0.87 -2.13
N GLY A 34 35.04 0.12 -2.75
CA GLY A 34 34.40 0.42 -4.03
C GLY A 34 33.53 -0.76 -4.45
N GLN A 35 32.90 -1.41 -3.46
CA GLN A 35 32.02 -2.53 -3.72
C GLN A 35 30.70 -1.96 -4.21
N ASP A 36 30.31 -2.32 -5.43
CA ASP A 36 29.01 -1.98 -5.97
C ASP A 36 27.94 -2.70 -5.13
N THR A 37 27.10 -1.92 -4.45
CA THR A 37 25.94 -2.42 -3.70
C THR A 37 24.67 -1.97 -4.41
N HIS A 38 23.53 -2.56 -4.07
CA HIS A 38 22.24 -2.16 -4.59
C HIS A 38 21.29 -1.88 -3.43
N LEU A 39 20.53 -0.78 -3.52
CA LEU A 39 19.41 -0.51 -2.64
C LEU A 39 18.17 -1.20 -3.23
N PRO A 40 17.56 -2.18 -2.53
CA PRO A 40 16.33 -2.80 -3.00
C PRO A 40 15.13 -1.88 -2.74
N LEU A 41 14.42 -1.50 -3.81
CA LEU A 41 13.15 -0.80 -3.74
C LEU A 41 12.02 -1.80 -4.04
N LYS A 42 11.19 -2.13 -3.05
CA LYS A 42 10.03 -3.02 -3.28
C LYS A 42 9.02 -2.37 -4.22
N VAL A 43 8.38 -3.17 -5.08
CA VAL A 43 7.33 -2.70 -6.00
C VAL A 43 6.08 -2.27 -5.23
N ASN A 44 5.71 -3.02 -4.19
CA ASN A 44 4.68 -2.65 -3.23
C ASN A 44 5.32 -2.45 -1.85
N THR A 45 5.57 -1.20 -1.46
CA THR A 45 6.03 -0.88 -0.09
C THR A 45 4.88 -0.87 0.91
N ALA A 46 3.64 -0.77 0.43
CA ALA A 46 2.45 -0.63 1.26
C ALA A 46 1.93 -1.97 1.83
N GLY A 47 2.29 -3.09 1.20
CA GLY A 47 1.90 -4.43 1.64
C GLY A 47 0.38 -4.59 1.72
N VAL A 48 -0.12 -5.08 2.86
CA VAL A 48 -1.54 -5.42 3.10
C VAL A 48 -2.31 -4.27 3.77
N ILE A 49 -1.63 -3.17 4.12
CA ILE A 49 -2.25 -2.07 4.88
C ILE A 49 -3.34 -1.33 4.09
N PRO A 50 -3.16 -0.98 2.79
CA PRO A 50 -4.19 -0.26 2.04
C PRO A 50 -5.53 -1.01 1.90
N PRO A 51 -5.56 -2.32 1.57
CA PRO A 51 -6.80 -3.09 1.57
C PRO A 51 -7.51 -3.16 2.93
N ILE A 52 -6.76 -3.17 4.03
CA ILE A 52 -7.32 -3.16 5.40
C ILE A 52 -7.98 -1.81 5.71
N PHE A 53 -7.32 -0.69 5.38
CA PHE A 53 -7.92 0.64 5.59
C PHE A 53 -9.16 0.85 4.72
N ALA A 54 -9.13 0.41 3.46
CA ALA A 54 -10.28 0.49 2.58
C ALA A 54 -11.47 -0.30 3.14
N SER A 55 -11.27 -1.50 3.69
CA SER A 55 -12.36 -2.30 4.26
C SER A 55 -12.88 -1.70 5.57
N SER A 56 -12.00 -1.15 6.40
CA SER A 56 -12.34 -0.52 7.68
C SER A 56 -13.24 0.71 7.50
N ILE A 57 -12.90 1.57 6.52
CA ILE A 57 -13.66 2.79 6.22
C ILE A 57 -15.04 2.47 5.66
N ILE A 58 -15.16 1.43 4.83
CA ILE A 58 -16.46 1.04 4.27
C ILE A 58 -17.33 0.34 5.33
N MET A 59 -16.72 -0.46 6.20
CA MET A 59 -17.43 -1.19 7.25
C MET A 59 -17.90 -0.28 8.39
N PHE A 60 -17.21 0.83 8.66
CA PHE A 60 -17.57 1.78 9.71
C PHE A 60 -19.00 2.35 9.60
N PRO A 61 -19.41 2.99 8.49
CA PRO A 61 -20.77 3.50 8.33
C PRO A 61 -21.80 2.36 8.25
N ALA A 62 -21.45 1.22 7.64
CA ALA A 62 -22.32 0.05 7.62
C ALA A 62 -22.60 -0.45 9.04
N THR A 63 -21.59 -0.47 9.91
CA THR A 63 -21.74 -0.88 11.31
C THR A 63 -22.66 0.08 12.06
N ILE A 64 -22.45 1.40 11.95
CA ILE A 64 -23.31 2.41 12.59
C ILE A 64 -24.77 2.29 12.11
N ALA A 65 -24.96 2.07 10.82
CA ALA A 65 -26.29 1.93 10.24
C ALA A 65 -27.01 0.63 10.65
N ASN A 66 -26.28 -0.42 11.03
CA ASN A 66 -26.86 -1.62 11.63
C ASN A 66 -27.29 -1.41 13.09
N PHE A 67 -26.64 -0.50 13.82
CA PHE A 67 -27.00 -0.17 15.21
C PHE A 67 -28.17 0.83 15.33
N LEU A 68 -28.42 1.63 14.29
CA LEU A 68 -29.57 2.54 14.23
C LEU A 68 -30.81 1.81 13.66
N PRO A 69 -32.05 2.19 14.03
CA PRO A 69 -33.27 1.68 13.41
C PRO A 69 -33.46 2.26 11.99
N VAL A 70 -32.52 1.94 11.10
CA VAL A 70 -32.46 2.45 9.72
C VAL A 70 -33.64 2.00 8.86
N LYS A 71 -34.38 0.98 9.30
CA LYS A 71 -35.64 0.54 8.66
C LYS A 71 -36.70 1.64 8.57
N GLU A 72 -36.62 2.66 9.41
CA GLU A 72 -37.60 3.77 9.44
C GLU A 72 -37.19 4.96 8.55
N ILE A 73 -35.96 4.98 8.02
CA ILE A 73 -35.44 6.08 7.21
C ILE A 73 -35.04 5.56 5.81
N PRO A 74 -35.88 5.77 4.78
CA PRO A 74 -35.68 5.22 3.42
C PRO A 74 -34.33 5.61 2.78
N SER A 75 -33.83 6.81 3.07
CA SER A 75 -32.57 7.35 2.54
C SER A 75 -31.34 6.66 3.14
N LEU A 76 -31.37 6.30 4.42
CA LEU A 76 -30.29 5.54 5.06
C LEU A 76 -30.30 4.09 4.59
N GLN A 77 -31.48 3.49 4.38
CA GLN A 77 -31.60 2.12 3.91
C GLN A 77 -31.09 1.93 2.47
N PHE A 78 -31.26 2.95 1.62
CA PHE A 78 -30.64 2.97 0.29
C PHE A 78 -29.11 2.88 0.43
N ILE A 79 -28.49 3.78 1.20
CA ILE A 79 -27.02 3.82 1.41
C ILE A 79 -26.47 2.49 1.95
N VAL A 80 -27.15 1.87 2.92
CA VAL A 80 -26.75 0.56 3.47
C VAL A 80 -26.83 -0.54 2.42
N ASN A 81 -27.85 -0.54 1.55
CA ASN A 81 -27.95 -1.52 0.47
C ASN A 81 -26.82 -1.36 -0.56
N PHE A 82 -26.36 -0.15 -0.86
CA PHE A 82 -25.20 0.07 -1.74
C PHE A 82 -23.86 -0.32 -1.10
N LEU A 83 -23.78 -0.23 0.24
CA LEU A 83 -22.60 -0.62 1.04
C LEU A 83 -22.57 -2.11 1.38
N ASN A 84 -23.57 -2.89 0.96
CA ASN A 84 -23.60 -4.32 1.23
C ASN A 84 -22.62 -5.09 0.33
N PRO A 85 -21.87 -6.08 0.88
CA PRO A 85 -21.02 -6.96 0.09
C PRO A 85 -21.87 -7.76 -0.90
N GLY A 86 -21.70 -7.50 -2.19
CA GLY A 86 -22.47 -8.16 -3.26
C GLY A 86 -22.93 -7.21 -4.37
N HIS A 87 -23.06 -5.91 -4.09
CA HIS A 87 -23.33 -4.93 -5.13
C HIS A 87 -22.08 -4.56 -5.93
N ILE A 88 -22.22 -4.37 -7.25
CA ILE A 88 -21.12 -3.93 -8.13
C ILE A 88 -20.52 -2.60 -7.67
N VAL A 89 -21.37 -1.73 -7.10
CA VAL A 89 -21.01 -0.40 -6.58
C VAL A 89 -20.07 -0.51 -5.39
N TYR A 90 -20.33 -1.44 -4.46
CA TYR A 90 -19.42 -1.74 -3.35
C TYR A 90 -18.03 -2.13 -3.85
N ASN A 91 -17.96 -3.03 -4.84
CA ASN A 91 -16.69 -3.49 -5.40
C ASN A 91 -15.93 -2.35 -6.10
N LEU A 92 -16.62 -1.49 -6.85
CA LEU A 92 -15.99 -0.34 -7.52
C LEU A 92 -15.41 0.65 -6.51
N ILE A 93 -16.18 1.01 -5.48
CA ILE A 93 -15.72 1.91 -4.41
C ILE A 93 -14.56 1.27 -3.64
N TYR A 94 -14.64 -0.02 -3.34
CA TYR A 94 -13.59 -0.74 -2.64
C TYR A 94 -12.28 -0.76 -3.43
N VAL A 95 -12.33 -1.10 -4.72
CA VAL A 95 -11.15 -1.06 -5.60
C VAL A 95 -10.58 0.35 -5.70
N MET A 96 -11.44 1.37 -5.87
CA MET A 96 -11.02 2.77 -5.93
C MET A 96 -10.29 3.20 -4.65
N PHE A 97 -10.83 2.84 -3.48
CA PHE A 97 -10.19 3.13 -2.20
C PHE A 97 -8.87 2.38 -2.03
N ILE A 98 -8.76 1.12 -2.47
CA ILE A 98 -7.49 0.39 -2.46
C ILE A 98 -6.42 1.15 -3.27
N PHE A 99 -6.74 1.60 -4.49
CA PHE A 99 -5.79 2.37 -5.31
C PHE A 99 -5.38 3.68 -4.63
N PHE A 100 -6.35 4.42 -4.09
CA PHE A 100 -6.10 5.67 -3.38
C PHE A 100 -5.19 5.47 -2.16
N PHE A 101 -5.51 4.52 -1.28
CA PHE A 101 -4.72 4.25 -0.08
C PHE A 101 -3.36 3.65 -0.39
N CYS A 102 -3.24 2.87 -1.48
CA CYS A 102 -1.95 2.33 -1.90
C CYS A 102 -1.00 3.47 -2.28
N TYR A 103 -1.47 4.41 -3.11
CA TYR A 103 -0.69 5.59 -3.48
C TYR A 103 -0.38 6.48 -2.28
N PHE A 104 -1.40 6.81 -1.48
CA PHE A 104 -1.25 7.67 -0.32
C PHE A 104 -0.29 7.08 0.72
N TYR A 105 -0.44 5.81 1.07
CA TYR A 105 0.41 5.16 2.06
C TYR A 105 1.86 5.04 1.57
N THR A 106 2.08 4.69 0.30
CA THR A 106 3.44 4.66 -0.26
C THR A 106 4.09 6.04 -0.25
N ALA A 107 3.35 7.10 -0.56
CA ALA A 107 3.88 8.47 -0.53
C ALA A 107 4.24 8.95 0.89
N VAL A 108 3.45 8.56 1.91
CA VAL A 108 3.72 8.90 3.31
C VAL A 108 4.90 8.09 3.86
N GLN A 109 4.97 6.81 3.53
CA GLN A 109 5.99 5.90 4.09
C GLN A 109 7.36 6.07 3.40
N PHE A 110 7.39 6.43 2.12
CA PHE A 110 8.62 6.59 1.37
C PHE A 110 9.08 8.05 1.37
N ASN A 111 9.93 8.42 2.32
CA ASN A 111 10.59 9.72 2.32
C ASN A 111 11.92 9.65 1.53
N PRO A 112 11.98 10.17 0.29
CA PRO A 112 13.19 10.11 -0.53
C PRO A 112 14.37 10.91 0.05
N VAL A 113 14.08 11.92 0.88
CA VAL A 113 15.11 12.77 1.49
C VAL A 113 15.87 11.99 2.57
N ASP A 114 15.16 11.27 3.43
CA ASP A 114 15.76 10.46 4.49
C ASP A 114 16.58 9.29 3.92
N VAL A 115 16.11 8.68 2.82
CA VAL A 115 16.86 7.62 2.13
C VAL A 115 18.16 8.17 1.55
N ALA A 116 18.14 9.37 0.99
CA ALA A 116 19.34 10.02 0.45
C ALA A 116 20.33 10.41 1.55
N ASP A 117 19.87 10.91 2.70
CA ASP A 117 20.74 11.27 3.82
C ASP A 117 21.40 10.07 4.50
N ASN A 118 20.71 8.92 4.57
CA ASN A 118 21.32 7.65 5.01
C ASN A 118 22.39 7.10 4.04
N MET A 119 22.52 7.67 2.85
CA MET A 119 23.46 7.23 1.81
C MET A 119 24.69 8.14 1.64
N LYS A 120 24.82 9.21 2.44
CA LYS A 120 26.04 10.02 2.55
C LYS A 120 27.16 9.25 3.27
#